data_AF-R5K6F8-F1
#
_entry.id   AF-R5K6F8-F1
#
_cell.length_a   1.000
_cell.length_b   1.000
_cell.length_c   1.000
_cell.angle_alpha   90.00
_cell.angle_beta   90.00
_cell.angle_gamma   90.00
#
_symmetry.space_group_name_H-M   'P 1'
#
loop_
_entity.id
_entity.type
_entity.pdbx_description
1 polymer ?
#
loop_
_entity_poly.entity_id
_entity_poly.type
_entity_poly.pdbx_seq_one_letter_code
_entity_poly.pdbx_strand_id
1 'polypeptide(L)'
;MGTLPSEAMRNAFIQGLASKGVISTVLASTILGLPYNQEAGFGGGATVATVWESGNITDLCEYLKNNGTSYTIDSNSLPTQDRVNCKDDNTTSYVDLGIKNADGFDVTRDHNKQLTANFTVADLLQGSEQYYLSYEGVKGEQSPVYGIALMQDFLNGGFIDWIADEFSAVLDLGDGFTAKALEYAKSQTTNLLYKTDVIEGCDGKSGHDYWVARSDGSDTDDNTQYLTKISFEDGEWKLTGNSVKQYLDAIGTNVQTKGSQDEKYQSWVVSESENYIGFTFIGSSKGGGDDGNDHATGGLNLNNVAKAFLTYFADYMNGVSQTDIYGNDLYNVKIGRTEASNLITNDYLYEFKIKTGTTVSSDDLAQSTFYDALFNQICKNGWTENEKITESSYMQAMLQNGMLFISKMKDDGYYYQGNYATDPYIKEISDDTAIAQAESKYTTEKAKLNTKEETLDLKMKNLDTEISSLTTEYDTVKNTLSKNIEKSFKRYNA
;
A
#
# COMPACT_ATOMS: atom_id res chain seq x y z
N MET A 1 -15.71 -6.34 -15.72
CA MET A 1 -15.43 -7.39 -14.71
C MET A 1 -13.96 -7.28 -14.33
N GLY A 2 -13.62 -6.17 -13.66
CA GLY A 2 -12.26 -5.66 -13.53
C GLY A 2 -11.77 -5.73 -12.09
N THR A 3 -11.16 -6.85 -11.73
CA THR A 3 -10.21 -6.90 -10.62
C THR A 3 -8.83 -6.90 -11.24
N LEU A 4 -7.97 -5.96 -10.85
CA LEU A 4 -6.55 -5.99 -11.23
C LEU A 4 -5.92 -7.30 -10.73
N PRO A 5 -4.89 -7.84 -11.41
CA PRO A 5 -4.28 -9.11 -10.99
C PRO A 5 -3.69 -8.99 -9.58
N SER A 6 -3.68 -10.08 -8.81
CA SER A 6 -3.17 -10.06 -7.42
C SER A 6 -1.66 -10.24 -7.36
N GLU A 7 -1.04 -9.74 -6.29
CA GLU A 7 0.39 -9.95 -6.03
C GLU A 7 0.77 -11.43 -5.90
N ALA A 8 -0.10 -12.25 -5.30
CA ALA A 8 0.11 -13.69 -5.21
C ALA A 8 0.24 -14.34 -6.60
N MET A 9 -0.60 -13.93 -7.56
CA MET A 9 -0.52 -14.41 -8.94
C MET A 9 0.73 -13.89 -9.66
N ARG A 10 1.09 -12.62 -9.43
CA ARG A 10 2.34 -12.05 -9.95
C ARG A 10 3.55 -12.81 -9.43
N ASN A 11 3.60 -13.10 -8.13
CA ASN A 11 4.72 -13.81 -7.52
C ASN A 11 4.84 -15.25 -8.06
N ALA A 12 3.71 -15.94 -8.25
CA ALA A 12 3.69 -17.24 -8.90
C ALA A 12 4.19 -17.19 -10.36
N PHE A 13 3.82 -16.14 -11.11
CA PHE A 13 4.32 -15.92 -12.47
C PHE A 13 5.84 -15.76 -12.50
N ILE A 14 6.40 -14.89 -11.65
CA ILE A 14 7.86 -14.65 -11.56
C ILE A 14 8.61 -15.92 -11.15
N GLN A 15 8.11 -16.66 -10.15
CA GLN A 15 8.68 -17.94 -9.75
C GLN A 15 8.63 -18.98 -10.88
N GLY A 16 7.53 -19.00 -11.65
CA GLY A 16 7.39 -19.83 -12.84
C GLY A 16 8.47 -19.55 -13.88
N LEU A 17 8.71 -18.27 -14.21
CA LEU A 17 9.78 -17.85 -15.13
C LEU A 17 11.16 -18.31 -14.65
N ALA A 18 11.45 -18.16 -13.36
CA ALA A 18 12.72 -18.59 -12.77
C ALA A 18 12.89 -20.11 -12.84
N SER A 19 11.84 -20.87 -12.49
CA SER A 19 11.87 -22.35 -12.51
C SER A 19 12.10 -22.92 -13.91
N LYS A 20 11.70 -22.19 -14.95
CA LYS A 20 11.90 -22.54 -16.36
C LYS A 20 13.21 -22.00 -16.94
N GLY A 21 14.01 -21.29 -16.14
CA GLY A 21 15.28 -20.70 -16.57
C GLY A 21 15.12 -19.53 -17.53
N VAL A 22 13.92 -18.92 -17.62
CA VAL A 22 13.69 -17.72 -18.44
C VAL A 22 14.35 -16.49 -17.83
N ILE A 23 14.35 -16.43 -16.49
CA ILE A 23 15.07 -15.41 -15.71
C ILE A 23 15.97 -16.08 -14.68
N SER A 24 17.00 -15.38 -14.22
CA SER A 24 17.86 -15.87 -13.14
C SER A 24 17.12 -15.88 -11.80
N THR A 25 17.54 -16.74 -10.89
CA THR A 25 17.00 -16.77 -9.51
C THR A 25 17.28 -15.46 -8.78
N VAL A 26 18.40 -14.80 -9.08
CA VAL A 26 18.75 -13.48 -8.55
C VAL A 26 17.73 -12.45 -9.01
N LEU A 27 17.48 -12.36 -10.33
CA LEU A 27 16.51 -11.42 -10.88
C LEU A 27 15.10 -11.68 -10.35
N ALA A 28 14.70 -12.94 -10.26
CA ALA A 28 13.41 -13.31 -9.68
C ALA A 28 13.30 -12.83 -8.23
N SER A 29 14.34 -13.04 -7.42
CA SER A 29 14.37 -12.58 -6.02
C SER A 29 14.31 -11.07 -5.91
N THR A 30 15.03 -10.35 -6.79
CA THR A 30 14.98 -8.89 -6.89
C THR A 30 13.56 -8.40 -7.19
N ILE A 31 12.91 -8.96 -8.22
CA ILE A 31 11.55 -8.59 -8.63
C ILE A 31 10.54 -8.88 -7.51
N LEU A 32 10.66 -10.04 -6.85
CA LEU A 32 9.80 -10.44 -5.72
C LEU A 32 10.00 -9.57 -4.46
N GLY A 33 11.15 -8.93 -4.31
CA GLY A 33 11.42 -8.00 -3.21
C GLY A 33 10.95 -6.56 -3.46
N LEU A 34 10.44 -6.26 -4.66
CA LEU A 34 9.91 -4.95 -5.03
C LEU A 34 8.39 -4.93 -4.98
N PRO A 35 7.75 -3.81 -4.60
CA PRO A 35 6.30 -3.69 -4.63
C PRO A 35 5.74 -3.94 -6.03
N TYR A 36 4.63 -4.68 -6.10
CA TYR A 36 3.97 -4.99 -7.36
C TYR A 36 3.19 -3.79 -7.90
N ASN A 37 3.56 -3.31 -9.09
CA ASN A 37 2.85 -2.25 -9.77
C ASN A 37 1.68 -2.82 -10.62
N GLN A 38 0.48 -2.87 -10.02
CA GLN A 38 -0.75 -3.35 -10.69
C GLN A 38 -1.19 -2.49 -11.88
N GLU A 39 -0.71 -1.25 -11.96
CA GLU A 39 -1.00 -0.30 -13.05
C GLU A 39 0.13 -0.25 -14.11
N ALA A 40 1.22 -1.02 -13.91
CA ALA A 40 2.31 -1.11 -14.89
C ALA A 40 1.78 -1.57 -16.25
N GLY A 41 2.17 -0.84 -17.30
CA GLY A 41 1.68 -1.08 -18.66
C GLY A 41 0.32 -0.44 -18.97
N PHE A 42 -0.31 0.25 -18.01
CA PHE A 42 -1.55 1.02 -18.19
C PHE A 42 -1.41 2.51 -17.83
N GLY A 43 -0.18 3.00 -17.61
CA GLY A 43 0.11 4.40 -17.24
C GLY A 43 0.53 4.60 -15.79
N GLY A 44 0.70 3.53 -14.99
CA GLY A 44 1.25 3.63 -13.63
C GLY A 44 2.73 4.02 -13.62
N GLY A 45 3.12 4.93 -12.73
CA GLY A 45 4.51 5.38 -12.54
C GLY A 45 5.43 4.27 -12.00
N ALA A 46 6.74 4.53 -11.94
CA ALA A 46 7.72 3.55 -11.48
C ALA A 46 7.69 3.35 -9.94
N THR A 47 7.76 2.10 -9.47
CA THR A 47 7.79 1.71 -8.05
C THR A 47 9.13 2.05 -7.36
N VAL A 48 9.11 2.76 -6.24
CA VAL A 48 10.35 3.02 -5.46
C VAL A 48 10.64 1.88 -4.48
N ALA A 49 11.92 1.49 -4.33
CA ALA A 49 12.33 0.52 -3.31
C ALA A 49 12.48 1.23 -1.96
N THR A 50 11.75 0.78 -0.94
CA THR A 50 11.89 1.31 0.42
C THR A 50 13.22 0.88 1.02
N VAL A 51 14.00 1.84 1.54
CA VAL A 51 15.18 1.57 2.35
C VAL A 51 14.74 1.51 3.79
N TRP A 52 15.23 0.51 4.51
CA TRP A 52 15.01 0.38 5.93
C TRP A 52 16.30 -0.03 6.63
N GLU A 53 16.38 0.32 7.91
CA GLU A 53 17.43 -0.10 8.83
C GLU A 53 16.79 -0.84 10.01
N SER A 54 17.54 -1.77 10.62
CA SER A 54 17.13 -2.44 11.85
C SER A 54 17.44 -1.53 13.03
N GLY A 55 16.51 -1.36 13.96
CA GLY A 55 16.72 -0.56 15.16
C GLY A 55 15.76 -0.94 16.29
N ASN A 56 16.17 -0.74 17.54
CA ASN A 56 15.33 -0.99 18.71
C ASN A 56 14.38 0.19 18.98
N ILE A 57 13.62 0.14 20.09
CA ILE A 57 12.67 1.19 20.46
C ILE A 57 13.32 2.57 20.61
N THR A 58 14.59 2.65 21.02
CA THR A 58 15.34 3.91 21.12
C THR A 58 15.58 4.49 19.73
N ASP A 59 16.05 3.67 18.79
CA ASP A 59 16.32 4.07 17.41
C ASP A 59 15.02 4.49 16.70
N LEU A 60 13.92 3.76 16.93
CA LEU A 60 12.59 4.12 16.43
C LEU A 60 12.13 5.48 16.96
N CYS A 61 12.26 5.71 18.27
CA CYS A 61 11.87 7.00 18.86
C CYS A 61 12.74 8.15 18.34
N GLU A 62 14.04 7.94 18.16
CA GLU A 62 14.93 8.95 17.58
C GLU A 62 14.50 9.29 16.14
N TYR A 63 14.18 8.27 15.35
CA TYR A 63 13.74 8.47 13.98
C TYR A 63 12.39 9.20 13.90
N LEU A 64 11.40 8.79 14.72
CA LEU A 64 10.11 9.47 14.85
C LEU A 64 10.26 10.92 15.31
N LYS A 65 11.17 11.19 16.25
CA LYS A 65 11.41 12.56 16.73
C LYS A 65 12.00 13.47 15.65
N ASN A 66 12.87 12.93 14.82
CA ASN A 66 13.57 13.70 13.78
C ASN A 66 12.75 13.87 12.49
N ASN A 67 11.79 12.98 12.22
CA ASN A 67 11.08 12.92 10.93
C ASN A 67 9.55 13.00 11.06
N GLY A 68 9.00 12.84 12.26
CA GLY A 68 7.57 12.89 12.51
C GLY A 68 7.03 14.31 12.63
N THR A 69 5.71 14.40 12.74
CA THR A 69 5.01 15.66 13.02
C THR A 69 4.59 15.73 14.49
N SER A 70 4.34 16.95 14.97
CA SER A 70 3.79 17.14 16.31
C SER A 70 2.27 17.24 16.27
N TYR A 71 1.62 16.69 17.29
CA TYR A 71 0.20 16.86 17.55
C TYR A 71 0.01 17.95 18.60
N THR A 72 -0.83 18.92 18.29
CA THR A 72 -1.17 20.00 19.23
C THR A 72 -2.60 19.87 19.70
N ILE A 73 -2.81 19.90 21.01
CA ILE A 73 -4.13 19.96 21.64
C ILE A 73 -4.22 21.28 22.38
N ASP A 74 -5.09 22.17 21.91
CA ASP A 74 -5.55 23.32 22.69
C ASP A 74 -6.76 22.87 23.51
N SER A 75 -6.72 23.07 24.83
CA SER A 75 -7.82 22.70 25.72
C SER A 75 -9.16 23.33 25.33
N ASN A 76 -9.14 24.49 24.66
CA ASN A 76 -10.36 25.15 24.16
C ASN A 76 -10.97 24.50 22.91
N SER A 77 -10.21 23.62 22.26
CA SER A 77 -10.64 22.89 21.06
C SER A 77 -11.22 21.50 21.36
N LEU A 78 -11.12 21.07 22.62
CA LEU A 78 -11.63 19.77 23.04
C LEU A 78 -13.17 19.74 23.02
N PRO A 79 -13.80 18.57 22.80
CA PRO A 79 -15.24 18.48 22.67
C PRO A 79 -15.98 18.96 23.92
N THR A 80 -17.10 19.62 23.66
CA THR A 80 -18.03 20.09 24.70
C THR A 80 -19.45 19.77 24.29
N GLN A 81 -20.36 19.65 25.26
CA GLN A 81 -21.77 19.45 24.96
C GLN A 81 -22.68 20.04 26.01
N ASP A 82 -23.61 20.89 25.55
CA ASP A 82 -24.65 21.45 26.40
C ASP A 82 -25.65 20.36 26.82
N ARG A 83 -25.96 20.34 28.11
CA ARG A 83 -26.89 19.44 28.76
C ARG A 83 -28.04 20.26 29.38
N VAL A 84 -29.26 19.83 29.11
CA VAL A 84 -30.47 20.60 29.46
C VAL A 84 -31.14 19.98 30.67
N ASN A 85 -31.57 20.82 31.61
CA ASN A 85 -32.28 20.44 32.84
C ASN A 85 -31.51 19.44 33.72
N CYS A 86 -30.18 19.42 33.70
CA CYS A 86 -29.40 18.64 34.65
C CYS A 86 -29.74 19.06 36.08
N LYS A 87 -29.47 18.17 37.05
CA LYS A 87 -29.79 18.38 38.46
C LYS A 87 -29.21 19.73 38.92
N ASP A 88 -30.10 20.69 39.10
CA ASP A 88 -29.88 22.08 39.55
C ASP A 88 -29.47 23.18 38.54
N ASP A 89 -29.38 22.94 37.22
CA ASP A 89 -29.47 23.94 36.12
C ASP A 89 -28.98 23.37 34.76
N ASN A 90 -29.17 24.11 33.67
CA ASN A 90 -28.46 23.83 32.40
C ASN A 90 -26.95 23.92 32.63
N THR A 91 -26.21 22.95 32.10
CA THR A 91 -24.75 22.87 32.24
C THR A 91 -24.11 22.37 30.95
N THR A 92 -22.78 22.36 30.89
CA THR A 92 -22.03 21.88 29.73
C THR A 92 -21.06 20.81 30.19
N SER A 93 -21.06 19.67 29.50
CA SER A 93 -20.04 18.63 29.62
C SER A 93 -18.79 19.05 28.87
N TYR A 94 -17.63 18.80 29.47
CA TYR A 94 -16.39 19.43 29.10
C TYR A 94 -15.26 18.40 29.11
N VAL A 95 -14.66 18.12 27.95
CA VAL A 95 -13.42 17.33 27.90
C VAL A 95 -12.24 18.25 28.20
N ASP A 96 -11.51 17.93 29.25
CA ASP A 96 -10.36 18.69 29.74
C ASP A 96 -9.04 18.07 29.30
N LEU A 97 -8.01 18.92 29.23
CA LEU A 97 -6.63 18.51 28.98
C LEU A 97 -5.86 18.44 30.30
N GLY A 98 -5.21 17.31 30.55
CA GLY A 98 -4.25 17.13 31.64
C GLY A 98 -2.82 16.94 31.13
N ILE A 99 -1.83 17.47 31.85
CA ILE A 99 -0.41 17.28 31.59
C ILE A 99 0.29 16.99 32.91
N LYS A 100 1.11 15.93 32.95
CA LYS A 100 1.97 15.62 34.10
C LYS A 100 3.43 15.62 33.65
N ASN A 101 4.27 16.34 34.37
CA ASN A 101 5.71 16.36 34.17
C ASN A 101 6.43 16.37 35.53
N ALA A 102 7.72 16.68 35.54
CA ALA A 102 8.52 16.70 36.76
C ALA A 102 8.04 17.72 37.82
N ASP A 103 7.34 18.78 37.39
CA ASP A 103 6.86 19.85 38.28
C ASP A 103 5.49 19.53 38.91
N GLY A 104 4.77 18.54 38.38
CA GLY A 104 3.50 18.08 38.93
C GLY A 104 2.47 17.71 37.86
N PHE A 105 1.23 17.52 38.29
CA PHE A 105 0.08 17.27 37.44
C PHE A 105 -0.80 18.53 37.36
N ASP A 106 -1.15 18.92 36.15
CA ASP A 106 -1.93 20.11 35.83
C ASP A 106 -3.09 19.76 34.90
N VAL A 107 -4.25 20.40 35.06
CA VAL A 107 -5.48 20.08 34.31
C VAL A 107 -6.37 21.30 34.15
N THR A 108 -7.09 21.41 33.02
CA THR A 108 -7.92 22.57 32.64
C THR A 108 -9.31 22.64 33.25
N ARG A 109 -9.53 21.97 34.40
CA ARG A 109 -10.85 21.79 35.02
C ARG A 109 -11.76 23.02 34.96
N ASP A 110 -13.03 22.78 34.66
CA ASP A 110 -14.09 23.78 34.55
C ASP A 110 -13.83 24.87 33.48
N HIS A 111 -12.90 24.64 32.55
CA HIS A 111 -12.46 25.61 31.54
C HIS A 111 -11.99 26.96 32.10
N ASN A 112 -11.64 27.00 33.39
CA ASN A 112 -11.13 28.21 34.05
C ASN A 112 -9.64 28.45 33.75
N LYS A 113 -9.00 27.48 33.08
CA LYS A 113 -7.59 27.49 32.73
C LYS A 113 -7.41 26.99 31.30
N GLN A 114 -6.49 27.61 30.58
CA GLN A 114 -6.05 27.14 29.27
C GLN A 114 -4.74 26.38 29.39
N LEU A 115 -4.66 25.22 28.74
CA LEU A 115 -3.43 24.46 28.54
C LEU A 115 -3.30 24.13 27.05
N THR A 116 -2.06 24.01 26.60
CA THR A 116 -1.74 23.54 25.26
C THR A 116 -0.70 22.42 25.37
N ALA A 117 -1.04 21.25 24.89
CA ALA A 117 -0.09 20.15 24.73
C ALA A 117 0.46 20.16 23.31
N ASN A 118 1.76 19.93 23.15
CA ASN A 118 2.40 19.77 21.86
C ASN A 118 3.47 18.68 21.98
N PHE A 119 3.27 17.56 21.30
CA PHE A 119 4.12 16.37 21.43
C PHE A 119 4.20 15.60 20.11
N THR A 120 5.26 14.83 19.95
CA THR A 120 5.40 13.83 18.88
C THR A 120 5.03 12.43 19.39
N VAL A 121 4.87 11.46 18.49
CA VAL A 121 4.71 10.05 18.91
C VAL A 121 5.93 9.57 19.71
N ALA A 122 7.13 10.05 19.41
CA ALA A 122 8.32 9.73 20.19
C ALA A 122 8.20 10.20 21.65
N ASP A 123 7.67 11.41 21.89
CA ASP A 123 7.47 11.93 23.24
C ASP A 123 6.43 11.09 24.01
N LEU A 124 5.38 10.62 23.32
CA LEU A 124 4.38 9.72 23.90
C LEU A 124 4.99 8.38 24.34
N LEU A 125 5.82 7.77 23.50
CA LEU A 125 6.46 6.49 23.77
C LEU A 125 7.50 6.59 24.89
N GLN A 126 8.31 7.66 24.89
CA GLN A 126 9.35 7.89 25.90
C GLN A 126 8.78 8.29 27.26
N GLY A 127 7.67 9.06 27.27
CA GLY A 127 6.93 9.36 28.49
C GLY A 127 7.61 10.33 29.46
N SER A 128 8.48 11.23 28.97
CA SER A 128 9.05 12.31 29.80
C SER A 128 7.97 13.26 30.34
N GLU A 129 6.89 13.42 29.58
CA GLU A 129 5.64 14.00 30.02
C GLU A 129 4.50 13.01 29.74
N GLN A 130 3.44 13.10 30.52
CA GLN A 130 2.21 12.32 30.34
C GLN A 130 1.07 13.28 29.96
N TYR A 131 0.30 12.89 28.96
CA TYR A 131 -0.81 13.68 28.45
C TYR A 131 -2.13 12.94 28.64
N TYR A 132 -3.15 13.67 29.09
CA TYR A 132 -4.40 13.08 29.54
C TYR A 132 -5.60 13.79 28.93
N LEU A 133 -6.64 13.01 28.63
CA LEU A 133 -8.00 13.54 28.58
C LEU A 133 -8.64 13.36 29.95
N SER A 134 -9.34 14.39 30.41
CA SER A 134 -9.97 14.47 31.72
C SER A 134 -11.43 14.82 31.58
N TYR A 135 -12.26 14.35 32.51
CA TYR A 135 -13.65 14.74 32.60
C TYR A 135 -14.11 14.82 34.05
N GLU A 136 -14.71 15.95 34.39
CA GLU A 136 -15.54 16.11 35.57
C GLU A 136 -17.00 15.90 35.18
N GLY A 137 -17.64 14.94 35.84
CA GLY A 137 -19.06 14.65 35.66
C GLY A 137 -19.92 15.86 35.94
N VAL A 138 -20.96 16.03 35.12
CA VAL A 138 -21.96 17.07 35.40
C VAL A 138 -22.70 16.74 36.69
N LYS A 139 -23.31 17.75 37.32
CA LYS A 139 -24.00 17.56 38.58
C LYS A 139 -25.06 16.44 38.50
N GLY A 140 -24.97 15.50 39.45
CA GLY A 140 -25.81 14.30 39.51
C GLY A 140 -25.29 13.11 38.70
N GLU A 141 -24.27 13.26 37.86
CA GLU A 141 -23.72 12.13 37.10
C GLU A 141 -22.93 11.17 37.99
N GLN A 142 -23.41 9.93 38.07
CA GLN A 142 -22.85 8.89 38.96
C GLN A 142 -21.63 8.19 38.37
N SER A 143 -21.52 8.17 37.04
CA SER A 143 -20.43 7.55 36.29
C SER A 143 -20.19 8.35 35.02
N PRO A 144 -18.94 8.50 34.54
CA PRO A 144 -18.57 9.53 33.57
C PRO A 144 -18.87 9.09 32.12
N VAL A 145 -20.08 8.57 31.87
CA VAL A 145 -20.48 8.01 30.58
C VAL A 145 -20.56 9.07 29.50
N TYR A 146 -20.97 10.29 29.87
CA TYR A 146 -21.08 11.40 28.94
C TYR A 146 -19.71 11.88 28.49
N GLY A 147 -18.81 12.13 29.44
CA GLY A 147 -17.46 12.58 29.15
C GLY A 147 -16.61 11.54 28.41
N ILE A 148 -16.68 10.27 28.81
CA ILE A 148 -15.95 9.21 28.11
C ILE A 148 -16.44 9.08 26.66
N ALA A 149 -17.74 9.22 26.40
CA ALA A 149 -18.25 9.22 25.03
C ALA A 149 -17.73 10.43 24.23
N LEU A 150 -17.67 11.62 24.82
CA LEU A 150 -17.07 12.80 24.17
C LEU A 150 -15.56 12.64 23.92
N MET A 151 -14.82 12.01 24.83
CA MET A 151 -13.41 11.69 24.62
C MET A 151 -13.23 10.74 23.43
N GLN A 152 -14.10 9.73 23.28
CA GLN A 152 -14.06 8.81 22.15
C GLN A 152 -14.27 9.52 20.81
N ASP A 153 -15.17 10.50 20.74
CA ASP A 153 -15.35 11.35 19.54
C ASP A 153 -14.07 12.11 19.16
N PHE A 154 -13.30 12.60 20.14
CA PHE A 154 -12.01 13.24 19.88
C PHE A 154 -10.93 12.25 19.42
N LEU A 155 -10.94 11.04 19.98
CA LEU A 155 -9.91 10.03 19.70
C LEU A 155 -10.12 9.39 18.33
N ASN A 156 -11.36 9.01 18.01
CA ASN A 156 -11.71 8.29 16.80
C ASN A 156 -11.77 9.25 15.60
N GLY A 157 -11.00 8.95 14.54
CA GLY A 157 -10.85 9.88 13.40
C GLY A 157 -10.04 11.15 13.71
N GLY A 158 -9.49 11.26 14.93
CA GLY A 158 -8.62 12.35 15.37
C GLY A 158 -7.26 11.82 15.81
N PHE A 159 -7.04 11.73 17.12
CA PHE A 159 -5.76 11.32 17.70
C PHE A 159 -5.29 9.93 17.23
N ILE A 160 -6.19 8.93 17.13
CA ILE A 160 -5.83 7.56 16.70
C ILE A 160 -5.38 7.56 15.24
N ASP A 161 -6.01 8.36 14.40
CA ASP A 161 -5.65 8.49 12.98
C ASP A 161 -4.28 9.14 12.84
N TRP A 162 -4.01 10.18 13.62
CA TRP A 162 -2.70 10.82 13.64
C TRP A 162 -1.57 9.86 14.06
N ILE A 163 -1.71 9.11 15.17
CA ILE A 163 -0.66 8.14 15.54
C ILE A 163 -0.49 7.05 14.49
N ALA A 164 -1.58 6.63 13.83
CA ALA A 164 -1.52 5.63 12.77
C ALA A 164 -0.73 6.14 11.56
N ASP A 165 -0.93 7.39 11.16
CA ASP A 165 -0.22 8.03 10.06
C ASP A 165 1.29 8.18 10.39
N GLU A 166 1.61 8.63 11.60
CA GLU A 166 3.00 8.79 12.07
C GLU A 166 3.75 7.44 12.12
N PHE A 167 3.11 6.39 12.65
CA PHE A 167 3.70 5.05 12.63
C PHE A 167 3.82 4.51 11.21
N SER A 168 2.82 4.74 10.35
CA SER A 168 2.85 4.27 8.95
C SER A 168 3.99 4.92 8.17
N ALA A 169 4.27 6.20 8.42
CA ALA A 169 5.37 6.92 7.77
C ALA A 169 6.74 6.24 7.97
N VAL A 170 6.92 5.55 9.11
CA VAL A 170 8.22 4.94 9.49
C VAL A 170 8.21 3.41 9.49
N LEU A 171 7.06 2.74 9.57
CA LEU A 171 6.95 1.28 9.65
C LEU A 171 6.34 0.64 8.41
N ASP A 172 5.70 1.40 7.50
CA ASP A 172 5.20 0.85 6.23
C ASP A 172 6.34 0.72 5.21
N LEU A 173 6.74 -0.52 4.95
CA LEU A 173 7.79 -0.86 4.01
C LEU A 173 7.32 -0.93 2.56
N GLY A 174 6.01 -0.81 2.31
CA GLY A 174 5.40 -0.95 0.98
C GLY A 174 5.29 -2.41 0.52
N ASP A 175 5.39 -3.38 1.44
CA ASP A 175 5.34 -4.82 1.18
C ASP A 175 3.94 -5.44 1.38
N GLY A 176 2.94 -4.60 1.66
CA GLY A 176 1.56 -5.02 1.93
C GLY A 176 1.36 -5.79 3.25
N PHE A 177 2.40 -6.43 3.80
CA PHE A 177 2.35 -7.09 5.11
C PHE A 177 2.41 -6.08 6.25
N THR A 178 3.38 -5.16 6.19
CA THR A 178 3.52 -4.07 7.17
C THR A 178 2.32 -3.13 7.13
N ALA A 179 1.79 -2.83 5.94
CA ALA A 179 0.54 -2.08 5.80
C ALA A 179 -0.65 -2.77 6.53
N LYS A 180 -0.80 -4.09 6.40
CA LYS A 180 -1.84 -4.85 7.15
C LYS A 180 -1.60 -4.87 8.65
N ALA A 181 -0.34 -4.91 9.09
CA ALA A 181 0.01 -4.82 10.51
C ALA A 181 -0.40 -3.46 11.09
N LEU A 182 -0.21 -2.38 10.34
CA LEU A 182 -0.63 -1.02 10.72
C LEU A 182 -2.16 -0.88 10.72
N GLU A 183 -2.85 -1.44 9.72
CA GLU A 183 -4.32 -1.49 9.68
C GLU A 183 -4.88 -2.25 10.89
N TYR A 184 -4.29 -3.40 11.22
CA TYR A 184 -4.63 -4.17 12.40
C TYR A 184 -4.41 -3.36 13.68
N ALA A 185 -3.25 -2.70 13.82
CA ALA A 185 -2.93 -1.88 14.98
C ALA A 185 -3.92 -0.72 15.18
N LYS A 186 -4.27 -0.02 14.09
CA LYS A 186 -5.29 1.03 14.11
C LYS A 186 -6.63 0.47 14.57
N SER A 187 -7.10 -0.61 13.94
CA SER A 187 -8.38 -1.25 14.27
C SER A 187 -8.44 -1.72 15.73
N GLN A 188 -7.40 -2.38 16.24
CA GLN A 188 -7.37 -2.84 17.63
C GLN A 188 -7.30 -1.67 18.61
N THR A 189 -6.55 -0.61 18.30
CA THR A 189 -6.48 0.60 19.15
C THR A 189 -7.83 1.31 19.20
N THR A 190 -8.55 1.41 18.08
CA THR A 190 -9.93 1.90 18.06
C THR A 190 -10.83 0.98 18.89
N ASN A 191 -10.79 -0.33 18.68
CA ASN A 191 -11.62 -1.30 19.41
C ASN A 191 -11.30 -1.41 20.91
N LEU A 192 -10.10 -0.99 21.33
CA LEU A 192 -9.71 -0.91 22.74
C LEU A 192 -10.55 0.15 23.46
N LEU A 193 -10.76 1.30 22.81
CA LEU A 193 -11.40 2.47 23.41
C LEU A 193 -12.86 2.64 22.95
N TYR A 194 -13.24 2.03 21.83
CA TYR A 194 -14.55 2.13 21.21
C TYR A 194 -15.09 0.73 20.91
N LYS A 195 -15.97 0.23 21.77
CA LYS A 195 -16.67 -1.03 21.52
C LYS A 195 -17.91 -0.75 20.69
N THR A 196 -17.96 -1.28 19.47
CA THR A 196 -19.11 -1.18 18.57
C THR A 196 -20.24 -2.13 18.94
N ASP A 197 -20.02 -3.02 19.90
CA ASP A 197 -21.00 -4.00 20.36
C ASP A 197 -22.26 -3.30 20.89
N VAL A 198 -23.42 -3.83 20.53
CA VAL A 198 -24.70 -3.35 21.06
C VAL A 198 -24.79 -3.66 22.54
N ILE A 199 -25.08 -2.65 23.35
CA ILE A 199 -25.19 -2.79 24.80
C ILE A 199 -26.67 -2.96 25.19
N GLU A 200 -26.94 -3.93 26.05
CA GLU A 200 -28.28 -4.15 26.57
C GLU A 200 -28.74 -2.93 27.37
N GLY A 201 -29.91 -2.38 27.01
CA GLY A 201 -30.42 -1.14 27.62
C GLY A 201 -29.93 0.16 26.96
N CYS A 202 -29.21 0.07 25.84
CA CYS A 202 -28.77 1.21 25.03
C CYS A 202 -29.54 1.35 23.70
N ASP A 203 -30.83 1.00 23.67
CA ASP A 203 -31.71 1.16 22.49
C ASP A 203 -31.15 0.57 21.18
N GLY A 204 -30.46 -0.57 21.26
CA GLY A 204 -29.85 -1.24 20.11
C GLY A 204 -28.58 -0.56 19.57
N LYS A 205 -27.94 0.30 20.37
CA LYS A 205 -26.72 1.03 20.03
C LYS A 205 -25.51 0.56 20.83
N SER A 206 -24.33 0.95 20.37
CA SER A 206 -23.12 0.91 21.17
C SER A 206 -23.23 1.85 22.37
N GLY A 207 -22.37 1.66 23.38
CA GLY A 207 -22.34 2.56 24.53
C GLY A 207 -22.03 3.99 24.12
N HIS A 208 -21.02 4.19 23.27
CA HIS A 208 -20.69 5.51 22.71
C HIS A 208 -21.92 6.18 22.06
N ASP A 209 -22.51 5.53 21.05
CA ASP A 209 -23.59 6.11 20.23
C ASP A 209 -24.86 6.38 21.05
N TYR A 210 -25.00 5.69 22.19
CA TYR A 210 -26.06 5.93 23.14
C TYR A 210 -25.78 7.14 24.04
N TRP A 211 -24.56 7.28 24.56
CA TRP A 211 -24.24 8.29 25.58
C TRP A 211 -23.78 9.64 25.00
N VAL A 212 -23.13 9.66 23.84
CA VAL A 212 -22.49 10.86 23.26
C VAL A 212 -23.46 12.01 23.02
N ALA A 213 -24.73 11.73 22.71
CA ALA A 213 -25.75 12.75 22.44
C ALA A 213 -26.85 12.85 23.51
N ARG A 214 -26.79 12.05 24.56
CA ARG A 214 -27.91 11.83 25.48
C ARG A 214 -27.96 12.85 26.61
N SER A 215 -29.10 13.50 26.81
CA SER A 215 -29.32 14.40 27.95
C SER A 215 -30.42 13.84 28.83
N ASP A 216 -30.07 13.37 30.03
CA ASP A 216 -31.05 12.77 30.96
C ASP A 216 -31.70 13.79 31.91
N GLY A 217 -31.26 15.05 31.89
CA GLY A 217 -31.86 16.12 32.68
C GLY A 217 -31.89 15.80 34.17
N SER A 218 -33.06 15.89 34.81
CA SER A 218 -33.23 15.64 36.24
C SER A 218 -32.91 14.20 36.64
N ASP A 219 -32.98 13.26 35.68
CA ASP A 219 -32.81 11.82 35.90
C ASP A 219 -31.37 11.38 35.62
N THR A 220 -30.43 12.34 35.54
CA THR A 220 -29.01 12.05 35.27
C THR A 220 -28.41 11.11 36.31
N ASP A 221 -28.75 11.29 37.58
CA ASP A 221 -28.32 10.43 38.67
C ASP A 221 -28.89 9.02 38.59
N ASP A 222 -30.13 8.90 38.16
CA ASP A 222 -30.80 7.63 37.99
C ASP A 222 -30.24 6.83 36.82
N ASN A 223 -29.99 7.49 35.69
CA ASN A 223 -29.65 6.84 34.44
C ASN A 223 -28.15 6.53 34.31
N THR A 224 -27.29 7.20 35.06
CA THR A 224 -25.82 7.05 34.97
C THR A 224 -25.20 6.18 36.08
N GLN A 225 -26.02 5.52 36.90
CA GLN A 225 -25.54 4.66 38.00
C GLN A 225 -24.68 3.50 37.50
N TYR A 226 -23.61 3.17 38.22
CA TYR A 226 -22.79 1.99 37.96
C TYR A 226 -23.28 0.80 38.80
N LEU A 227 -24.09 -0.08 38.20
CA LEU A 227 -24.80 -1.13 38.94
C LEU A 227 -24.57 -2.53 38.38
N THR A 228 -24.50 -3.50 39.29
CA THR A 228 -24.73 -4.91 38.96
C THR A 228 -26.23 -5.21 39.12
N LYS A 229 -26.86 -5.62 38.04
CA LYS A 229 -28.21 -6.19 37.99
C LYS A 229 -28.16 -7.66 38.41
N ILE A 230 -29.24 -8.09 39.07
CA ILE A 230 -29.51 -9.50 39.36
C ILE A 230 -30.83 -9.83 38.65
N SER A 231 -30.78 -10.74 37.67
CA SER A 231 -31.97 -11.29 37.01
C SER A 231 -32.10 -12.78 37.31
N PHE A 232 -33.32 -13.31 37.18
CA PHE A 232 -33.59 -14.75 37.27
C PHE A 232 -34.09 -15.22 35.90
N GLU A 233 -33.26 -15.96 35.19
CA GLU A 233 -33.48 -16.38 33.80
C GLU A 233 -33.18 -17.87 33.66
N ASP A 234 -34.04 -18.61 32.95
CA ASP A 234 -33.88 -20.05 32.71
C ASP A 234 -33.68 -20.91 33.97
N GLY A 235 -34.16 -20.44 35.13
CA GLY A 235 -34.04 -21.13 36.41
C GLY A 235 -32.74 -20.83 37.17
N GLU A 236 -31.90 -19.92 36.68
CA GLU A 236 -30.64 -19.51 37.31
C GLU A 236 -30.61 -18.01 37.59
N TRP A 237 -29.91 -17.63 38.67
CA TRP A 237 -29.61 -16.22 38.95
C TRP A 237 -28.46 -15.76 38.05
N LYS A 238 -28.71 -14.74 37.24
CA LYS A 238 -27.68 -14.08 36.43
C LYS A 238 -27.30 -12.74 37.05
N LEU A 239 -26.00 -12.51 37.17
CA LEU A 239 -25.42 -11.23 37.55
C LEU A 239 -24.91 -10.56 36.28
N THR A 240 -25.53 -9.44 35.90
CA THR A 240 -25.14 -8.66 34.72
C THR A 240 -24.90 -7.21 35.11
N GLY A 241 -24.10 -6.47 34.34
CA GLY A 241 -24.04 -5.00 34.52
C GLY A 241 -25.33 -4.35 34.03
N ASN A 242 -25.69 -3.18 34.54
CA ASN A 242 -26.56 -2.29 33.77
C ASN A 242 -25.82 -1.74 32.54
N SER A 243 -26.52 -1.00 31.67
CA SER A 243 -25.95 -0.44 30.44
C SER A 243 -24.67 0.37 30.69
N VAL A 244 -24.65 1.16 31.76
CA VAL A 244 -23.48 1.94 32.22
C VAL A 244 -22.30 1.02 32.54
N LYS A 245 -22.50 0.02 33.41
CA LYS A 245 -21.43 -0.90 33.81
C LYS A 245 -20.92 -1.74 32.63
N GLN A 246 -21.83 -2.26 31.79
CA GLN A 246 -21.45 -3.00 30.58
C GLN A 246 -20.60 -2.15 29.63
N TYR A 247 -20.95 -0.87 29.48
CA TYR A 247 -20.21 0.06 28.64
C TYR A 247 -18.82 0.36 29.20
N LEU A 248 -18.75 0.84 30.45
CA LEU A 248 -17.50 1.33 31.02
C LEU A 248 -16.48 0.21 31.29
N ASP A 249 -16.94 -0.98 31.71
CA ASP A 249 -16.04 -2.12 31.97
C ASP A 249 -15.39 -2.67 30.69
N ALA A 250 -16.02 -2.44 29.52
CA ALA A 250 -15.51 -2.95 28.26
C ALA A 250 -14.34 -2.13 27.70
N ILE A 251 -14.15 -0.90 28.20
CA ILE A 251 -13.18 0.09 27.69
C ILE A 251 -12.30 0.69 28.79
N GLY A 252 -12.53 0.33 30.05
CA GLY A 252 -11.86 0.96 31.16
C GLY A 252 -11.97 0.22 32.48
N THR A 253 -11.42 0.83 33.52
CA THR A 253 -11.36 0.29 34.88
C THR A 253 -11.96 1.27 35.87
N ASN A 254 -12.90 0.78 36.67
CA ASN A 254 -13.37 1.50 37.85
C ASN A 254 -12.27 1.45 38.93
N VAL A 255 -11.65 2.59 39.23
CA VAL A 255 -10.53 2.71 40.18
C VAL A 255 -11.00 3.16 41.57
N GLN A 256 -12.30 3.19 41.83
CA GLN A 256 -12.85 3.61 43.13
C GLN A 256 -12.28 2.74 44.27
N THR A 257 -11.75 3.40 45.31
CA THR A 257 -11.27 2.77 46.55
C THR A 257 -12.21 3.05 47.72
N LYS A 258 -12.10 2.32 48.84
CA LYS A 258 -12.89 2.62 50.05
C LYS A 258 -12.47 3.98 50.61
N GLY A 259 -13.24 5.03 50.31
CA GLY A 259 -12.98 6.41 50.75
C GLY A 259 -13.22 7.47 49.67
N SER A 260 -13.23 7.08 48.39
CA SER A 260 -13.53 7.98 47.26
C SER A 260 -15.05 8.17 47.07
N GLN A 261 -15.71 8.58 48.15
CA GLN A 261 -17.11 9.07 48.16
C GLN A 261 -17.15 10.61 48.22
N ASP A 262 -16.01 11.27 47.98
CA ASP A 262 -15.97 12.72 47.90
C ASP A 262 -16.80 13.15 46.70
N GLU A 263 -17.80 13.97 46.99
CA GLU A 263 -18.75 14.61 46.10
C GLU A 263 -18.08 15.66 45.18
N LYS A 264 -16.88 15.37 44.63
CA LYS A 264 -16.06 16.31 43.85
C LYS A 264 -15.15 15.59 42.85
N TYR A 265 -14.74 16.32 41.81
CA TYR A 265 -13.67 15.90 40.90
C TYR A 265 -12.44 15.32 41.61
N GLN A 266 -11.98 14.18 41.11
CA GLN A 266 -10.86 13.42 41.66
C GLN A 266 -9.67 13.42 40.69
N SER A 267 -8.82 14.45 40.75
CA SER A 267 -7.66 14.61 39.86
C SER A 267 -6.73 13.39 39.82
N TRP A 268 -6.63 12.64 40.93
CA TRP A 268 -5.81 11.45 41.02
C TRP A 268 -6.29 10.34 40.07
N VAL A 269 -7.61 10.23 39.80
CA VAL A 269 -8.16 9.25 38.84
C VAL A 269 -7.55 9.47 37.47
N VAL A 270 -7.48 10.73 37.04
CA VAL A 270 -6.90 11.11 35.75
C VAL A 270 -5.40 10.85 35.74
N SER A 271 -4.67 11.34 36.75
CA SER A 271 -3.20 11.17 36.77
C SER A 271 -2.76 9.71 36.90
N GLU A 272 -3.54 8.88 37.60
CA GLU A 272 -3.27 7.45 37.79
C GLU A 272 -3.50 6.65 36.50
N SER A 273 -4.23 7.19 35.52
CA SER A 273 -4.44 6.53 34.23
C SER A 273 -3.15 6.24 33.45
N GLU A 274 -2.02 6.87 33.81
CA GLU A 274 -0.69 6.48 33.31
C GLU A 274 -0.32 5.02 33.63
N ASN A 275 -0.91 4.45 34.69
CA ASN A 275 -0.71 3.07 35.12
C ASN A 275 -1.75 2.10 34.53
N TYR A 276 -2.63 2.58 33.65
CA TYR A 276 -3.73 1.80 33.08
C TYR A 276 -3.78 1.88 31.56
N ILE A 277 -4.21 0.78 30.94
CA ILE A 277 -4.63 0.70 29.55
C ILE A 277 -6.16 0.86 29.51
N GLY A 278 -6.64 1.76 28.66
CA GLY A 278 -8.04 2.14 28.59
C GLY A 278 -8.39 3.29 29.53
N PHE A 279 -9.69 3.58 29.66
CA PHE A 279 -10.18 4.62 30.55
C PHE A 279 -10.02 4.22 32.01
N THR A 280 -9.74 5.18 32.89
CA THR A 280 -9.92 5.05 34.33
C THR A 280 -11.10 5.89 34.75
N PHE A 281 -11.94 5.37 35.64
CA PHE A 281 -13.08 6.13 36.12
C PHE A 281 -13.47 5.80 37.55
N ILE A 282 -14.27 6.69 38.14
CA ILE A 282 -15.07 6.39 39.32
C ILE A 282 -16.53 6.36 38.87
N GLY A 283 -17.21 5.24 39.17
CA GLY A 283 -18.64 5.08 38.96
C GLY A 283 -19.28 4.42 40.18
N SER A 284 -20.40 4.97 40.64
CA SER A 284 -21.11 4.49 41.84
C SER A 284 -22.61 4.27 41.63
N SER A 285 -23.23 3.56 42.57
CA SER A 285 -24.68 3.53 42.72
C SER A 285 -25.17 4.82 43.36
N LYS A 286 -26.38 5.28 43.01
CA LYS A 286 -26.97 6.42 43.70
C LYS A 286 -27.21 6.10 45.18
N GLY A 287 -26.94 7.07 46.05
CA GLY A 287 -27.25 6.99 47.48
C GLY A 287 -28.75 7.03 47.79
N GLY A 288 -29.10 6.85 49.06
CA GLY A 288 -30.50 7.01 49.53
C GLY A 288 -30.93 8.46 49.78
N GLY A 289 -29.99 9.41 49.70
CA GLY A 289 -30.23 10.85 49.80
C GLY A 289 -30.16 11.51 48.43
N ASP A 290 -31.02 12.51 48.22
CA ASP A 290 -31.12 13.30 47.00
C ASP A 290 -30.42 14.66 47.23
N ASP A 291 -29.10 14.64 47.42
CA ASP A 291 -28.29 15.86 47.63
C ASP A 291 -27.63 16.38 46.34
N GLY A 292 -27.75 15.62 45.25
CA GLY A 292 -27.25 16.01 43.92
C GLY A 292 -25.73 16.04 43.82
N ASN A 293 -25.05 15.37 44.73
CA ASN A 293 -23.61 15.54 44.96
C ASN A 293 -22.78 14.29 44.57
N ASP A 294 -23.09 13.67 43.44
CA ASP A 294 -22.28 12.59 42.89
C ASP A 294 -21.45 13.13 41.74
N HIS A 295 -20.11 13.13 41.87
CA HIS A 295 -19.19 13.62 40.84
C HIS A 295 -18.36 12.46 40.29
N ALA A 296 -18.83 11.92 39.17
CA ALA A 296 -18.05 11.03 38.34
C ALA A 296 -16.75 11.71 37.86
N THR A 297 -15.65 10.97 37.79
CA THR A 297 -14.41 11.43 37.15
C THR A 297 -13.95 10.38 36.17
N GLY A 298 -13.61 10.81 34.95
CA GLY A 298 -13.05 9.96 33.90
C GLY A 298 -11.69 10.47 33.45
N GLY A 299 -10.78 9.56 33.14
CA GLY A 299 -9.45 9.88 32.64
C GLY A 299 -8.95 8.88 31.60
N LEU A 300 -8.13 9.35 30.67
CA LEU A 300 -7.42 8.52 29.70
C LEU A 300 -6.00 9.06 29.50
N ASN A 301 -5.01 8.19 29.53
CA ASN A 301 -3.63 8.55 29.22
C ASN A 301 -3.31 8.29 27.74
N LEU A 302 -2.97 9.36 27.00
CA LEU A 302 -2.70 9.29 25.56
C LEU A 302 -1.38 8.57 25.24
N ASN A 303 -0.40 8.61 26.13
CA ASN A 303 0.85 7.86 25.97
C ASN A 303 0.58 6.35 25.89
N ASN A 304 -0.29 5.84 26.75
CA ASN A 304 -0.66 4.43 26.78
C ASN A 304 -1.47 4.00 25.55
N VAL A 305 -2.21 4.91 24.91
CA VAL A 305 -2.87 4.64 23.62
C VAL A 305 -1.82 4.45 22.51
N ALA A 306 -0.78 5.29 22.45
CA ALA A 306 0.31 5.13 21.48
C ALA A 306 1.13 3.85 21.73
N LYS A 307 1.39 3.51 23.00
CA LYS A 307 2.07 2.25 23.39
C LYS A 307 1.24 1.03 23.01
N ALA A 308 -0.08 1.08 23.20
CA ALA A 308 -0.99 0.03 22.79
C ALA A 308 -0.97 -0.16 21.27
N PHE A 309 -1.03 0.94 20.49
CA PHE A 309 -0.94 0.88 19.03
C PHE A 309 0.33 0.15 18.57
N LEU A 310 1.51 0.58 19.05
CA LEU A 310 2.78 -0.03 18.66
C LEU A 310 2.84 -1.51 19.08
N THR A 311 2.23 -1.85 20.22
CA THR A 311 2.15 -3.24 20.70
C THR A 311 1.28 -4.11 19.78
N TYR A 312 0.13 -3.61 19.31
CA TYR A 312 -0.70 -4.34 18.34
C TYR A 312 -0.01 -4.51 16.99
N PHE A 313 0.75 -3.52 16.54
CA PHE A 313 1.59 -3.66 15.35
C PHE A 313 2.59 -4.80 15.54
N ALA A 314 3.32 -4.81 16.66
CA ALA A 314 4.29 -5.85 16.96
C ALA A 314 3.64 -7.24 17.11
N ASP A 315 2.48 -7.35 17.75
CA ASP A 315 1.74 -8.62 17.85
C ASP A 315 1.45 -9.20 16.45
N TYR A 316 0.93 -8.37 15.54
CA TYR A 316 0.72 -8.81 14.16
C TYR A 316 2.02 -9.23 13.46
N MET A 317 3.08 -8.43 13.60
CA MET A 317 4.38 -8.71 12.97
C MET A 317 5.01 -10.03 13.44
N ASN A 318 4.71 -10.46 14.67
CA ASN A 318 5.19 -11.72 15.24
C ASN A 318 4.19 -12.89 15.06
N GLY A 319 3.03 -12.63 14.46
CA GLY A 319 1.89 -13.53 14.44
C GLY A 319 0.94 -13.21 15.60
N VAL A 320 -0.30 -12.85 15.29
CA VAL A 320 -1.30 -12.45 16.29
C VAL A 320 -1.43 -13.50 17.38
N SER A 321 -1.27 -13.08 18.64
CA SER A 321 -1.28 -13.95 19.83
C SER A 321 -0.24 -15.07 19.78
N GLN A 322 0.89 -14.82 19.12
CA GLN A 322 2.05 -15.70 19.17
C GLN A 322 2.50 -15.84 20.63
N THR A 323 2.81 -17.07 21.06
CA THR A 323 3.22 -17.33 22.44
C THR A 323 4.74 -17.38 22.58
N ASP A 324 5.22 -17.01 23.76
CA ASP A 324 6.59 -17.18 24.22
C ASP A 324 6.89 -18.65 24.59
N ILE A 325 8.11 -18.91 25.05
CA ILE A 325 8.54 -20.26 25.46
C ILE A 325 7.78 -20.81 26.68
N TYR A 326 7.01 -19.98 27.38
CA TYR A 326 6.21 -20.33 28.55
C TYR A 326 4.71 -20.46 28.23
N GLY A 327 4.31 -20.22 26.98
CA GLY A 327 2.93 -20.30 26.53
C GLY A 327 2.11 -19.05 26.81
N ASN A 328 2.74 -17.93 27.17
CA ASN A 328 2.06 -16.63 27.33
C ASN A 328 2.13 -15.85 26.02
N ASP A 329 1.13 -15.02 25.73
CA ASP A 329 1.14 -14.13 24.57
C ASP A 329 2.39 -13.23 24.60
N LEU A 330 3.20 -13.32 23.55
CA LEU A 330 4.48 -12.63 23.40
C LEU A 330 4.30 -11.11 23.47
N TYR A 331 3.24 -10.59 22.87
CA TYR A 331 2.80 -9.21 23.04
C TYR A 331 1.29 -9.18 23.19
N ASN A 332 0.80 -8.41 24.15
CA ASN A 332 -0.64 -8.27 24.36
C ASN A 332 -0.98 -6.96 25.06
N VAL A 333 -2.18 -6.47 24.78
CA VAL A 333 -2.76 -5.27 25.38
C VAL A 333 -4.07 -5.66 26.05
N LYS A 334 -4.19 -5.39 27.35
CA LYS A 334 -5.36 -5.70 28.17
C LYS A 334 -5.84 -4.46 28.89
N ILE A 335 -7.15 -4.19 28.84
CA ILE A 335 -7.80 -3.19 29.69
C ILE A 335 -7.49 -3.50 31.15
N GLY A 336 -7.10 -2.48 31.92
CA GLY A 336 -6.65 -2.65 33.30
C GLY A 336 -5.26 -2.09 33.52
N ARG A 337 -4.56 -2.57 34.55
CA ARG A 337 -3.20 -2.12 34.86
C ARG A 337 -2.24 -2.47 33.73
N THR A 338 -1.32 -1.56 33.40
CA THR A 338 -0.30 -1.77 32.36
C THR A 338 0.54 -3.03 32.61
N GLU A 339 0.77 -3.37 33.87
CA GLU A 339 1.48 -4.59 34.31
C GLU A 339 0.82 -5.90 33.85
N ALA A 340 -0.48 -5.89 33.54
CA ALA A 340 -1.18 -7.07 33.03
C ALA A 340 -0.99 -7.27 31.51
N SER A 341 -0.46 -6.25 30.83
CA SER A 341 -0.15 -6.26 29.41
C SER A 341 1.32 -6.57 29.19
N ASN A 342 1.66 -7.18 28.05
CA ASN A 342 3.04 -7.32 27.60
C ASN A 342 3.27 -6.33 26.45
N LEU A 343 3.66 -5.11 26.81
CA LEU A 343 3.81 -4.00 25.86
C LEU A 343 5.18 -4.07 25.17
N ILE A 344 5.19 -3.86 23.86
CA ILE A 344 6.43 -3.87 23.06
C ILE A 344 7.43 -2.81 23.51
N THR A 345 6.95 -1.70 24.08
CA THR A 345 7.82 -0.62 24.58
C THR A 345 8.69 -1.03 25.77
N ASN A 346 8.41 -2.18 26.39
CA ASN A 346 9.22 -2.74 27.47
C ASN A 346 10.27 -3.75 26.94
N ASP A 347 10.20 -4.16 25.67
CA ASP A 347 11.19 -5.02 25.02
C ASP A 347 12.23 -4.18 24.26
N TYR A 348 13.31 -3.84 24.96
CA TYR A 348 14.43 -3.08 24.39
C TYR A 348 15.28 -3.88 23.39
N LEU A 349 15.05 -5.18 23.26
CA LEU A 349 15.79 -6.06 22.34
C LEU A 349 15.02 -6.31 21.04
N TYR A 350 13.74 -5.96 20.97
CA TYR A 350 12.97 -6.08 19.74
C TYR A 350 13.53 -5.14 18.67
N GLU A 351 13.82 -5.69 17.49
CA GLU A 351 14.32 -4.95 16.34
C GLU A 351 13.18 -4.62 15.37
N PHE A 352 12.88 -3.33 15.23
CA PHE A 352 11.98 -2.79 14.21
C PHE A 352 12.73 -2.61 12.89
N LYS A 353 12.02 -2.82 11.78
CA LYS A 353 12.47 -2.38 10.45
C LYS A 353 11.98 -0.96 10.21
N ILE A 354 12.86 0.01 10.40
CA ILE A 354 12.55 1.44 10.34
C ILE A 354 12.84 1.92 8.92
N LYS A 355 11.84 2.49 8.26
CA LYS A 355 11.98 3.11 6.95
C LYS A 355 12.84 4.37 7.04
N THR A 356 14.04 4.32 6.47
CA THR A 356 15.00 5.43 6.46
C THR A 356 15.00 6.21 5.16
N GLY A 357 14.26 5.73 4.15
CA GLY A 357 14.05 6.46 2.91
C GLY A 357 13.54 5.57 1.79
N THR A 358 13.75 6.04 0.58
CA THR A 358 13.53 5.28 -0.64
C THR A 358 14.78 5.37 -1.50
N THR A 359 15.24 4.25 -2.02
CA THR A 359 16.37 4.21 -2.95
C THR A 359 15.87 3.98 -4.36
N VAL A 360 16.59 4.59 -5.29
CA VAL A 360 16.35 4.48 -6.72
C VAL A 360 17.52 3.71 -7.33
N SER A 361 17.39 2.39 -7.48
CA SER A 361 18.15 1.65 -8.49
C SER A 361 17.29 1.66 -9.75
N SER A 362 17.67 2.44 -10.75
CA SER A 362 16.91 2.58 -12.01
C SER A 362 16.73 1.25 -12.74
N ASP A 363 17.71 0.37 -12.62
CA ASP A 363 17.83 -0.80 -13.49
C ASP A 363 17.00 -1.98 -12.98
N ASP A 364 16.98 -2.21 -11.67
CA ASP A 364 16.13 -3.24 -11.05
C ASP A 364 14.65 -2.86 -11.16
N LEU A 365 14.36 -1.57 -11.05
CA LEU A 365 13.01 -1.04 -11.21
C LEU A 365 12.52 -1.15 -12.66
N ALA A 366 13.36 -0.80 -13.63
CA ALA A 366 13.02 -0.96 -15.03
C ALA A 366 12.70 -2.43 -15.36
N GLN A 367 13.48 -3.36 -14.80
CA GLN A 367 13.25 -4.80 -14.95
C GLN A 367 11.96 -5.24 -14.26
N SER A 368 11.73 -4.87 -13.00
CA SER A 368 10.49 -5.22 -12.29
C SER A 368 9.26 -4.65 -12.96
N THR A 369 9.30 -3.36 -13.34
CA THR A 369 8.20 -2.68 -14.06
C THR A 369 7.92 -3.37 -15.39
N PHE A 370 8.95 -3.84 -16.11
CA PHE A 370 8.77 -4.61 -17.33
C PHE A 370 8.02 -5.92 -17.08
N TYR A 371 8.41 -6.72 -16.09
CA TYR A 371 7.75 -8.00 -15.80
C TYR A 371 6.34 -7.82 -15.21
N ASP A 372 6.12 -6.79 -14.40
CA ASP A 372 4.79 -6.41 -13.90
C ASP A 372 3.88 -6.00 -15.07
N ALA A 373 4.37 -5.15 -15.99
CA ALA A 373 3.62 -4.78 -17.19
C ALA A 373 3.32 -5.99 -18.08
N LEU A 374 4.28 -6.88 -18.28
CA LEU A 374 4.08 -8.12 -19.06
C LEU A 374 2.99 -8.99 -18.44
N PHE A 375 3.07 -9.24 -17.13
CA PHE A 375 2.08 -10.03 -16.39
C PHE A 375 0.69 -9.38 -16.47
N ASN A 376 0.59 -8.08 -16.21
CA ASN A 376 -0.65 -7.31 -16.27
C ASN A 376 -1.33 -7.40 -17.64
N GLN A 377 -0.55 -7.29 -18.71
CA GLN A 377 -1.06 -7.39 -20.08
C GLN A 377 -1.52 -8.82 -20.42
N ILE A 378 -0.81 -9.85 -19.97
CA ILE A 378 -1.22 -11.26 -20.13
C ILE A 378 -2.54 -11.51 -19.40
N CYS A 379 -2.69 -11.05 -18.16
CA CYS A 379 -3.93 -11.21 -17.40
C CYS A 379 -5.10 -10.48 -18.04
N LYS A 380 -4.88 -9.27 -18.58
CA LYS A 380 -5.95 -8.45 -19.17
C LYS A 380 -6.36 -8.89 -20.56
N ASN A 381 -5.38 -9.22 -21.41
CA ASN A 381 -5.62 -9.46 -22.84
C ASN A 381 -5.51 -10.93 -23.25
N GLY A 382 -5.06 -11.81 -22.34
CA GLY A 382 -4.73 -13.18 -22.65
C GLY A 382 -3.38 -13.33 -23.36
N TRP A 383 -3.07 -14.56 -23.79
CA TRP A 383 -1.85 -14.89 -24.51
C TRP A 383 -2.12 -15.99 -25.55
N THR A 384 -1.26 -16.06 -26.57
CA THR A 384 -1.23 -17.14 -27.56
C THR A 384 0.21 -17.58 -27.79
N GLU A 385 0.42 -18.88 -28.00
CA GLU A 385 1.73 -19.43 -28.34
C GLU A 385 2.00 -19.30 -29.84
N ASN A 386 3.23 -18.94 -30.20
CA ASN A 386 3.73 -19.00 -31.57
C ASN A 386 4.92 -19.95 -31.64
N GLU A 387 4.66 -21.21 -31.96
CA GLU A 387 5.67 -22.28 -32.01
C GLU A 387 6.85 -21.96 -32.94
N LYS A 388 6.60 -21.17 -33.99
CA LYS A 388 7.61 -20.80 -35.00
C LYS A 388 8.49 -19.63 -34.61
N ILE A 389 8.23 -18.97 -33.47
CA ILE A 389 9.01 -17.79 -33.07
C ILE A 389 10.50 -18.10 -32.83
N THR A 390 10.83 -19.37 -32.61
CA THR A 390 12.20 -19.86 -32.46
C THR A 390 12.93 -20.07 -33.79
N GLU A 391 12.22 -20.04 -34.92
CA GLU A 391 12.80 -20.14 -36.26
C GLU A 391 13.31 -18.76 -36.72
N SER A 392 14.63 -18.59 -36.83
CA SER A 392 15.25 -17.28 -37.13
C SER A 392 14.71 -16.62 -38.41
N SER A 393 14.49 -17.41 -39.47
CA SER A 393 13.95 -16.91 -40.75
C SER A 393 12.50 -16.44 -40.64
N TYR A 394 11.68 -17.16 -39.87
CA TYR A 394 10.30 -16.77 -39.59
C TYR A 394 10.26 -15.49 -38.75
N MET A 395 11.03 -15.42 -37.67
CA MET A 395 11.10 -14.23 -36.81
C MET A 395 11.57 -13.00 -37.60
N GLN A 396 12.62 -13.16 -38.43
CA GLN A 396 13.12 -12.08 -39.28
C GLN A 396 12.04 -11.60 -40.26
N ALA A 397 11.37 -12.51 -40.96
CA ALA A 397 10.30 -12.15 -41.91
C ALA A 397 9.11 -11.47 -41.22
N MET A 398 8.75 -11.92 -40.01
CA MET A 398 7.65 -11.33 -39.24
C MET A 398 7.97 -9.93 -38.73
N LEU A 399 9.23 -9.67 -38.32
CA LEU A 399 9.70 -8.33 -37.97
C LEU A 399 9.76 -7.43 -39.21
N GLN A 400 10.32 -7.93 -40.32
CA GLN A 400 10.43 -7.21 -41.61
C GLN A 400 9.07 -6.81 -42.19
N ASN A 401 8.10 -7.71 -42.13
CA ASN A 401 6.76 -7.46 -42.69
C ASN A 401 5.81 -6.76 -41.70
N GLY A 402 6.30 -6.34 -40.54
CA GLY A 402 5.50 -5.64 -39.53
C GLY A 402 4.40 -6.48 -38.90
N MET A 403 4.54 -7.80 -38.90
CA MET A 403 3.64 -8.72 -38.20
C MET A 403 4.03 -8.88 -36.72
N LEU A 404 5.27 -8.53 -36.36
CA LEU A 404 5.75 -8.37 -34.99
C LEU A 404 6.24 -6.93 -34.79
N PHE A 405 5.97 -6.38 -33.62
CA PHE A 405 6.36 -5.03 -33.24
C PHE A 405 7.23 -5.05 -31.99
N ILE A 406 8.13 -4.08 -31.88
CA ILE A 406 8.89 -3.84 -30.65
C ILE A 406 8.06 -2.93 -29.76
N SER A 407 7.82 -3.34 -28.52
CA SER A 407 7.10 -2.54 -27.53
C SER A 407 8.10 -1.91 -26.58
N LYS A 408 8.03 -0.59 -26.38
CA LYS A 408 8.91 0.15 -25.46
C LYS A 408 8.15 1.14 -24.59
N MET A 409 8.59 1.28 -23.35
CA MET A 409 8.06 2.26 -22.41
C MET A 409 8.52 3.67 -22.82
N LYS A 410 7.61 4.65 -22.76
CA LYS A 410 7.93 6.07 -22.87
C LYS A 410 7.87 6.75 -21.49
N ASP A 411 8.29 8.01 -21.45
CA ASP A 411 8.31 8.84 -20.24
C ASP A 411 6.93 9.06 -19.61
N ASP A 412 5.85 8.79 -20.35
CA ASP A 412 4.46 8.83 -19.89
C ASP A 412 3.99 7.52 -19.22
N GLY A 413 4.87 6.53 -19.05
CA GLY A 413 4.56 5.24 -18.44
C GLY A 413 3.77 4.28 -19.34
N TYR A 414 3.51 4.65 -20.60
CA TYR A 414 2.83 3.79 -21.57
C TYR A 414 3.83 3.05 -22.47
N TYR A 415 3.45 1.84 -22.85
CA TYR A 415 4.17 1.04 -23.83
C TYR A 415 3.64 1.31 -25.24
N TYR A 416 4.52 1.72 -26.15
CA TYR A 416 4.20 2.00 -27.54
C TYR A 416 4.87 1.01 -28.48
N GLN A 417 4.14 0.62 -29.51
CA GLN A 417 4.63 -0.23 -30.59
C GLN A 417 5.45 0.59 -31.59
N GLY A 418 6.61 0.06 -31.98
CA GLY A 418 7.50 0.63 -32.97
C GLY A 418 8.00 -0.42 -33.96
N ASN A 419 8.45 0.06 -35.13
CA ASN A 419 9.10 -0.77 -36.13
C ASN A 419 10.57 -1.03 -35.71
N TYR A 420 10.98 -2.29 -35.78
CA TYR A 420 12.34 -2.72 -35.42
C TYR A 420 13.44 -2.00 -36.24
N ALA A 421 13.18 -1.70 -37.53
CA ALA A 421 14.15 -1.08 -38.43
C ALA A 421 14.48 0.38 -38.07
N THR A 422 13.60 1.03 -37.32
CA THR A 422 13.77 2.42 -36.85
C THR A 422 14.21 2.51 -35.39
N ASP A 423 14.38 1.36 -34.71
CA ASP A 423 14.73 1.37 -33.30
C ASP A 423 16.25 1.53 -33.11
N PRO A 424 16.73 2.56 -32.38
CA PRO A 424 18.16 2.84 -32.25
C PRO A 424 18.92 1.76 -31.48
N TYR A 425 18.24 0.90 -30.72
CA TYR A 425 18.87 -0.18 -29.94
C TYR A 425 18.95 -1.51 -30.69
N ILE A 426 18.33 -1.61 -31.86
CA ILE A 426 18.35 -2.80 -32.71
C ILE A 426 19.17 -2.49 -33.95
N LYS A 427 20.19 -3.31 -34.22
CA LYS A 427 20.99 -3.22 -35.44
C LYS A 427 20.91 -4.51 -36.22
N GLU A 428 20.67 -4.39 -37.52
CA GLU A 428 20.92 -5.49 -38.44
C GLU A 428 22.43 -5.62 -38.64
N ILE A 429 22.95 -6.83 -38.45
CA ILE A 429 24.34 -7.16 -38.77
C ILE A 429 24.31 -7.96 -40.06
N SER A 430 24.97 -7.44 -41.09
CA SER A 430 25.12 -8.12 -42.36
C SER A 430 25.97 -9.38 -42.19
N ASP A 431 25.53 -10.50 -42.76
CA ASP A 431 26.36 -11.69 -42.91
C ASP A 431 27.24 -11.51 -44.15
N ASP A 432 28.41 -10.90 -43.94
CA ASP A 432 29.39 -10.61 -44.99
C ASP A 432 29.79 -11.88 -45.78
N THR A 433 29.70 -13.07 -45.16
CA THR A 433 30.01 -14.34 -45.83
C THR A 433 28.92 -14.69 -46.83
N ALA A 434 27.66 -14.58 -46.43
CA ALA A 434 26.52 -14.84 -47.32
C ALA A 434 26.46 -13.81 -48.47
N ILE A 435 26.76 -12.54 -48.18
CA ILE A 435 26.84 -11.47 -49.18
C ILE A 435 27.97 -11.76 -50.18
N ALA A 436 29.18 -12.07 -49.71
CA ALA A 436 30.31 -12.40 -50.58
C ALA A 436 30.04 -13.62 -51.47
N GLN A 437 29.34 -14.64 -50.95
CA GLN A 437 28.92 -15.79 -51.75
C GLN A 437 27.90 -15.41 -52.83
N ALA A 438 26.94 -14.54 -52.50
CA ALA A 438 25.96 -14.03 -53.46
C ALA A 438 26.62 -13.16 -54.54
N GLU A 439 27.53 -12.27 -54.16
CA GLU A 439 28.32 -11.44 -55.09
C GLU A 439 29.21 -12.29 -56.01
N SER A 440 29.85 -13.33 -55.46
CA SER A 440 30.65 -14.29 -56.22
C SER A 440 29.81 -15.04 -57.26
N LYS A 441 28.62 -15.53 -56.88
CA LYS A 441 27.67 -16.16 -57.81
C LYS A 441 27.20 -15.18 -58.88
N TYR A 442 26.79 -13.97 -58.49
CA TYR A 442 26.37 -12.93 -59.43
C TYR A 442 27.46 -12.60 -60.44
N THR A 443 28.70 -12.40 -59.98
CA THR A 443 29.86 -12.07 -60.82
C THR A 443 30.18 -13.22 -61.78
N THR A 444 30.12 -14.46 -61.30
CA THR A 444 30.30 -15.66 -62.11
C THR A 444 29.24 -15.77 -63.21
N GLU A 445 27.97 -15.59 -62.87
CA GLU A 445 26.87 -15.64 -63.84
C GLU A 445 26.92 -14.48 -64.84
N LYS A 446 27.29 -13.27 -64.40
CA LYS A 446 27.51 -12.11 -65.28
C LYS A 446 28.64 -12.36 -66.28
N ALA A 447 29.76 -12.93 -65.84
CA ALA A 447 30.87 -13.29 -66.72
C ALA A 447 30.45 -14.34 -67.77
N LYS A 448 29.71 -15.38 -67.36
CA LYS A 448 29.15 -16.37 -68.29
C LYS A 448 28.22 -15.75 -69.32
N LEU A 449 27.40 -14.77 -68.92
CA LEU A 449 26.53 -14.01 -69.83
C LEU A 449 27.34 -13.22 -70.85
N ASN A 450 28.33 -12.45 -70.40
CA ASN A 450 29.18 -11.66 -71.30
C ASN A 450 29.93 -12.53 -72.32
N THR A 451 30.49 -13.68 -71.91
CA THR A 451 31.17 -14.58 -72.85
C THR A 451 30.20 -15.16 -73.90
N LYS A 452 28.95 -15.45 -73.49
CA LYS A 452 27.92 -15.89 -74.44
C LYS A 452 27.54 -14.78 -75.42
N GLU A 453 27.46 -13.54 -74.93
CA GLU A 453 27.18 -12.36 -75.75
C GLU A 453 28.29 -12.09 -76.78
N GLU A 454 29.56 -12.10 -76.37
CA GLU A 454 30.70 -11.98 -77.29
C GLU A 454 30.74 -13.10 -78.34
N THR A 455 30.41 -14.34 -77.93
CA THR A 455 30.33 -15.48 -78.87
C THR A 455 29.20 -15.30 -79.87
N LEU A 456 28.06 -14.77 -79.44
CA LEU A 456 26.93 -14.45 -80.31
C LEU A 456 27.29 -13.35 -81.30
N ASP A 457 27.96 -12.29 -80.84
CA ASP A 457 28.45 -11.20 -81.70
C ASP A 457 29.43 -11.69 -82.76
N LEU A 458 30.37 -12.56 -82.40
CA LEU A 458 31.29 -13.18 -83.36
C LEU A 458 30.54 -14.04 -84.40
N LYS A 459 29.55 -14.81 -83.95
CA LYS A 459 28.70 -15.59 -84.87
C LYS A 459 27.90 -14.69 -85.81
N MET A 460 27.35 -13.59 -85.32
CA MET A 460 26.65 -12.60 -86.15
C MET A 460 27.58 -11.97 -87.20
N LYS A 461 28.78 -11.54 -86.81
CA LYS A 461 29.77 -11.00 -87.76
C LYS A 461 30.18 -12.01 -88.83
N ASN A 462 30.37 -13.27 -88.44
CA ASN A 462 30.70 -14.34 -89.39
C ASN A 462 29.54 -14.59 -90.36
N LEU A 463 28.30 -14.61 -89.86
CA LEU A 463 27.10 -14.72 -90.69
C LEU A 463 26.97 -13.54 -91.67
N ASP A 464 27.22 -12.30 -91.23
CA ASP A 464 27.20 -11.12 -92.12
C ASP A 464 28.29 -11.21 -93.21
N THR A 465 29.46 -11.73 -92.85
CA THR A 465 30.56 -11.99 -93.80
C THR A 465 30.17 -13.06 -94.82
N GLU A 466 29.55 -14.15 -94.36
CA GLU A 466 29.05 -15.23 -95.22
C GLU A 466 27.94 -14.74 -96.16
N ILE A 467 26.98 -13.97 -95.64
CA ILE A 467 25.91 -13.33 -96.44
C ILE A 467 26.51 -12.40 -97.50
N SER A 468 27.52 -11.59 -97.15
CA SER A 468 28.18 -10.68 -98.08
C SER A 468 28.92 -11.44 -99.19
N SER A 469 29.61 -12.53 -98.83
CA SER A 469 30.27 -13.42 -99.78
C SER A 469 29.26 -14.08 -100.72
N LEU A 470 28.18 -14.65 -100.18
CA LEU A 470 27.11 -15.28 -100.94
C LEU A 470 26.39 -14.28 -101.85
N THR A 471 26.18 -13.03 -101.40
CA THR A 471 25.59 -11.96 -102.23
C THR A 471 26.52 -11.59 -103.40
N THR A 472 27.82 -11.48 -103.14
CA THR A 472 28.83 -11.22 -104.18
C THR A 472 28.88 -12.36 -105.21
N GLU A 473 28.84 -13.60 -104.73
CA GLU A 473 28.82 -14.79 -105.58
C GLU A 473 27.53 -14.87 -106.39
N TYR A 474 26.39 -14.61 -105.77
CA TYR A 474 25.08 -14.51 -106.42
C TYR A 474 25.08 -13.46 -107.53
N ASP A 475 25.57 -12.25 -107.26
CA ASP A 475 25.66 -11.18 -108.26
C ASP A 475 26.62 -11.53 -109.40
N THR A 476 27.72 -12.24 -109.11
CA THR A 476 28.67 -12.72 -110.12
C THR A 476 28.04 -13.79 -111.03
N VAL A 477 27.33 -14.76 -110.44
CA VAL A 477 26.60 -15.80 -111.18
C VAL A 477 25.48 -15.20 -112.01
N LYS A 478 24.70 -14.28 -111.43
CA LYS A 478 23.64 -13.52 -112.12
C LYS A 478 24.19 -12.74 -113.31
N ASN A 479 25.28 -11.99 -113.12
CA ASN A 479 25.95 -11.27 -114.21
C ASN A 479 26.47 -12.20 -115.32
N THR A 480 27.01 -13.37 -114.95
CA THR A 480 27.51 -14.37 -115.90
C THR A 480 26.36 -14.97 -116.72
N LEU A 481 25.24 -15.32 -116.06
CA LEU A 481 24.00 -15.76 -116.70
C LEU A 481 23.46 -14.67 -117.65
N SER A 482 23.33 -13.43 -117.20
CA SER A 482 22.89 -12.30 -118.03
C SER A 482 23.78 -12.12 -119.27
N LYS A 483 25.11 -12.15 -119.11
CA LYS A 483 26.07 -12.08 -120.24
C LYS A 483 25.93 -13.26 -121.21
N ASN A 484 25.71 -14.47 -120.70
CA ASN A 484 25.51 -15.65 -121.55
C ASN A 484 24.17 -15.61 -122.30
N ILE A 485 23.11 -15.10 -121.67
CA ILE A 485 21.82 -14.84 -122.32
C ILE A 485 22.01 -13.79 -123.42
N GLU A 486 22.65 -12.65 -123.14
CA GLU A 486 22.96 -11.63 -124.17
C GLU A 486 23.78 -12.19 -125.33
N LYS A 487 24.81 -13.00 -125.05
CA LYS A 487 25.64 -13.64 -126.08
C LYS A 487 24.86 -14.65 -126.91
N SER A 488 23.95 -15.40 -126.29
CA SER A 488 23.07 -16.35 -126.97
C SER A 488 22.04 -15.62 -127.84
N PHE A 489 21.45 -14.52 -127.35
CA PHE A 489 20.55 -13.67 -128.14
C PHE A 489 21.27 -12.97 -129.31
N LYS A 490 22.50 -12.49 -129.11
CA LYS A 490 23.32 -11.92 -130.21
C LYS A 490 23.69 -12.97 -131.26
N ARG A 491 23.86 -14.24 -130.89
CA ARG A 491 24.06 -15.37 -131.83
C ARG A 491 22.79 -15.77 -132.59
N TYR A 492 21.60 -15.46 -132.08
CA TYR A 492 20.34 -15.70 -132.78
C TYR A 492 19.94 -14.55 -133.72
N ASN A 493 20.53 -13.35 -133.55
CA ASN A 493 20.29 -12.16 -134.39
C ASN A 493 21.42 -11.87 -135.41
N ALA A 494 22.32 -12.84 -135.63
CA ALA A 494 23.33 -12.84 -136.69
C ALA A 494 23.14 -14.12 -137.51
#